data_AF-A0A7C7DKB6-F1
#
_entry.id   AF-A0A7C7DKB6-F1
#
_cell.length_a   1.000
_cell.length_b   1.000
_cell.length_c   1.000
_cell.angle_alpha   90.00
_cell.angle_beta   90.00
_cell.angle_gamma   90.00
#
_symmetry.space_group_name_H-M   'P 1'
#
loop_
_entity.id
_entity.type
_entity.pdbx_description
1 polymer ?
#
loop_
_entity_poly.entity_id
_entity_poly.type
_entity_poly.pdbx_seq_one_letter_code
_entity_poly.pdbx_strand_id
1 'polypeptide(L)'
;MEEPIIIILSLLTISVIILVFVVVWRDRRDLKLRKAAEEIENLENLLREVQRTKKEIEEMLIKAKKQTDQAVSKVDNQMKQVKASVASLEQKIRESSRDKNKHQKFSGKGKSRTNKQKMDSQHKNEGKNTPKIDDGEKYAKMVELANQGLSNEEIAKILNLGSEEVDLVLKLKQNIS
;
A
#
# COMPACT_ATOMS: atom_id res chain seq x y z
N MET A 1 46.98 23.19 -69.31
CA MET A 1 45.74 22.37 -69.28
C MET A 1 45.67 21.44 -68.06
N GLU A 2 46.60 21.55 -67.09
CA GLU A 2 46.71 20.59 -65.98
C GLU A 2 45.91 21.02 -64.73
N GLU A 3 45.76 22.34 -64.51
CA GLU A 3 44.98 22.91 -63.41
C GLU A 3 43.53 22.41 -63.29
N PRO A 4 42.70 22.35 -64.36
CA PRO A 4 41.32 21.85 -64.24
C PRO A 4 41.27 20.36 -63.91
N ILE A 5 42.26 19.57 -64.35
CA ILE A 5 42.32 18.13 -64.11
C ILE A 5 42.57 17.86 -62.62
N ILE A 6 43.48 18.63 -62.00
CA ILE A 6 43.79 18.52 -60.57
C ILE A 6 42.56 18.87 -59.71
N ILE A 7 41.79 19.90 -60.10
CA ILE A 7 40.57 20.29 -59.39
C ILE A 7 39.53 19.17 -59.45
N ILE A 8 39.27 18.60 -60.64
CA ILE A 8 38.31 17.51 -60.80
C ILE A 8 38.73 16.28 -59.98
N LEU A 9 40.02 15.93 -59.98
CA LEU A 9 40.54 14.81 -59.21
C LEU A 9 40.35 15.03 -57.70
N SER A 10 40.63 16.23 -57.20
CA SER A 10 40.42 16.58 -55.78
C SER A 10 38.94 16.47 -55.39
N LEU A 11 38.04 16.93 -56.26
CA LEU A 11 36.60 16.93 -56.01
C LEU A 11 36.05 15.50 -55.98
N LEU A 12 36.60 14.63 -56.83
CA LEU A 12 36.29 13.20 -56.85
C LEU A 12 36.76 12.51 -55.56
N THR A 13 37.98 12.80 -55.08
CA THR A 13 38.47 12.24 -53.81
C THR A 13 37.63 12.69 -52.61
N ILE A 14 37.24 13.97 -52.54
CA ILE A 14 36.39 14.50 -51.48
C ILE A 14 34.99 13.85 -51.52
N SER A 15 34.43 13.67 -52.71
CA SER A 15 33.15 12.97 -52.89
C SER A 15 33.18 11.54 -52.37
N VAL A 16 34.25 10.80 -52.65
CA VAL A 16 34.45 9.42 -52.13
C VAL A 16 34.57 9.42 -50.61
N ILE A 17 35.32 10.37 -50.03
CA ILE A 17 35.45 10.50 -48.57
C ILE A 17 34.09 10.79 -47.92
N ILE A 18 33.28 11.68 -48.49
CA ILE A 18 31.94 12.00 -48.00
C ILE A 18 31.04 10.76 -48.07
N LEU A 19 31.07 10.01 -49.16
CA LEU A 19 30.27 8.79 -49.29
C LEU A 19 30.64 7.74 -48.24
N VAL A 20 31.93 7.49 -48.03
CA VAL A 20 32.39 6.59 -46.96
C VAL A 20 31.93 7.09 -45.60
N PHE A 21 32.03 8.39 -45.34
CA PHE A 21 31.57 8.98 -44.08
C PHE A 21 30.06 8.81 -43.89
N VAL A 22 29.26 9.00 -44.94
CA VAL A 22 27.81 8.78 -44.90
C VAL A 22 27.48 7.33 -44.64
N VAL A 23 28.18 6.38 -45.28
CA VAL A 23 27.96 4.93 -45.06
C VAL A 23 28.29 4.54 -43.62
N VAL A 24 29.46 4.95 -43.11
CA VAL A 24 29.87 4.69 -41.73
C VAL A 24 28.94 5.37 -40.73
N TRP A 25 28.48 6.59 -41.03
CA TRP A 25 27.56 7.32 -40.16
C TRP A 25 26.16 6.72 -40.18
N ARG A 26 25.69 6.26 -41.34
CA ARG A 26 24.42 5.54 -41.49
C ARG A 26 24.47 4.23 -40.70
N ASP A 27 25.51 3.43 -40.86
CA ASP A 27 25.69 2.18 -40.12
C ASP A 27 25.73 2.41 -38.59
N ARG A 28 26.49 3.43 -38.15
CA ARG A 28 26.54 3.82 -36.73
C ARG A 28 25.22 4.39 -36.20
N ARG A 29 24.40 5.04 -37.03
CA ARG A 29 23.09 5.56 -36.65
C ARG A 29 22.01 4.48 -36.66
N ASP A 30 22.03 3.56 -37.62
CA ASP A 30 21.10 2.44 -37.72
C ASP A 30 21.18 1.54 -36.47
N LEU A 31 22.39 1.33 -35.93
CA LEU A 31 22.58 0.62 -34.65
C LEU A 31 21.95 1.35 -33.45
N LYS A 32 21.93 2.69 -33.46
CA LYS A 32 21.30 3.50 -32.40
C LYS A 32 19.78 3.55 -32.56
N LEU A 33 19.28 3.60 -33.79
CA LEU A 33 17.85 3.59 -34.10
C LEU A 33 17.18 2.30 -33.64
N ARG A 34 17.85 1.16 -33.80
CA ARG A 34 17.33 -0.15 -33.33
C ARG A 34 17.22 -0.22 -31.81
N LYS A 35 18.24 0.25 -31.07
CA LYS A 35 18.18 0.32 -29.61
C LYS A 35 17.09 1.27 -29.11
N ALA A 36 16.96 2.43 -29.76
CA ALA A 36 15.89 3.37 -29.44
C ALA A 36 14.51 2.77 -29.72
N ALA A 37 14.34 1.98 -30.79
CA ALA A 37 13.07 1.32 -31.09
C ALA A 37 12.69 0.26 -30.04
N GLU A 38 13.66 -0.53 -29.56
CA GLU A 38 13.46 -1.51 -28.49
C GLU A 38 13.15 -0.84 -27.14
N GLU A 39 13.83 0.27 -26.81
CA GLU A 39 13.51 1.08 -25.63
C GLU A 39 12.11 1.70 -25.74
N ILE A 40 11.71 2.17 -26.94
CA ILE A 40 10.37 2.71 -27.20
C ILE A 40 9.30 1.63 -27.02
N GLU A 41 9.52 0.41 -27.50
CA GLU A 41 8.59 -0.71 -27.32
C GLU A 41 8.39 -1.07 -25.84
N ASN A 42 9.47 -1.09 -25.06
CA ASN A 42 9.41 -1.30 -23.61
C ASN A 42 8.70 -0.14 -22.89
N LEU A 43 8.94 1.11 -23.31
CA LEU A 43 8.24 2.29 -22.81
C LEU A 43 6.74 2.23 -23.10
N GLU A 44 6.33 1.81 -24.30
CA GLU A 44 4.91 1.63 -24.66
C GLU A 44 4.23 0.55 -23.81
N ASN A 45 4.91 -0.56 -23.54
CA ASN A 45 4.40 -1.60 -22.65
C ASN A 45 4.26 -1.08 -21.21
N LEU A 46 5.26 -0.38 -20.68
CA LEU A 46 5.19 0.22 -19.35
C LEU A 46 4.03 1.24 -19.25
N LEU A 47 3.82 2.04 -20.30
CA LEU A 47 2.74 3.02 -20.34
C LEU A 47 1.36 2.33 -20.31
N ARG A 48 1.21 1.20 -20.99
CA ARG A 48 -0.01 0.38 -20.95
C ARG A 48 -0.26 -0.21 -19.57
N GLU A 49 0.78 -0.71 -18.91
CA GLU A 49 0.68 -1.22 -17.53
C GLU A 49 0.27 -0.11 -16.56
N VAL A 50 0.88 1.07 -16.65
CA VAL A 50 0.51 2.24 -15.84
C VAL A 50 -0.92 2.68 -16.10
N GLN A 51 -1.40 2.64 -17.34
CA GLN A 51 -2.80 2.95 -17.64
C GLN A 51 -3.77 1.92 -17.07
N ARG A 52 -3.42 0.64 -17.06
CA ARG A 52 -4.24 -0.42 -16.45
C ARG A 52 -4.31 -0.25 -14.94
N THR A 53 -3.16 -0.07 -14.28
CA THR A 53 -3.11 0.15 -12.83
C THR A 53 -3.86 1.41 -12.42
N LYS A 54 -3.77 2.50 -13.20
CA LYS A 54 -4.58 3.71 -12.96
C LYS A 54 -6.08 3.41 -12.98
N LYS A 55 -6.57 2.65 -13.97
CA LYS A 55 -7.99 2.26 -14.05
C LYS A 55 -8.40 1.39 -12.87
N GLU A 56 -7.58 0.42 -12.49
CA GLU A 56 -7.86 -0.45 -11.33
C GLU A 56 -7.93 0.34 -10.02
N ILE A 57 -7.02 1.31 -9.83
CA ILE A 57 -7.02 2.21 -8.68
C ILE A 57 -8.29 3.08 -8.67
N GLU A 58 -8.68 3.67 -9.81
CA GLU A 58 -9.91 4.46 -9.91
C GLU A 58 -11.16 3.62 -9.58
N GLU A 59 -11.25 2.39 -10.09
CA GLU A 59 -12.34 1.49 -9.75
C GLU A 59 -12.35 1.11 -8.27
N MET A 60 -11.18 0.84 -7.69
CA MET A 60 -11.04 0.54 -6.26
C MET A 60 -11.46 1.74 -5.41
N LEU A 61 -11.10 2.96 -5.82
CA LEU A 61 -11.46 4.19 -5.12
C LEU A 61 -12.97 4.45 -5.19
N ILE A 62 -13.61 4.18 -6.35
CA ILE A 62 -15.08 4.26 -6.48
C ILE A 62 -15.76 3.24 -5.56
N LYS A 63 -15.26 1.99 -5.52
CA LYS A 63 -15.80 0.94 -4.63
C LYS A 63 -15.63 1.32 -3.16
N ALA A 64 -14.45 1.82 -2.78
CA ALA A 64 -14.16 2.28 -1.42
C ALA A 64 -15.06 3.46 -1.03
N LYS A 65 -15.21 4.46 -1.92
CA LYS A 65 -16.13 5.58 -1.70
C LYS A 65 -17.57 5.11 -1.49
N LYS A 66 -18.06 4.20 -2.34
CA LYS A 66 -19.41 3.64 -2.22
C LYS A 66 -19.60 2.88 -0.90
N GLN A 67 -18.59 2.11 -0.47
CA GLN A 67 -18.62 1.43 0.82
C GLN A 67 -18.61 2.41 2.00
N THR A 68 -17.82 3.48 1.91
CA THR A 68 -17.79 4.56 2.90
C THR A 68 -19.15 5.26 2.97
N ASP A 69 -19.76 5.63 1.84
CA ASP A 69 -21.09 6.25 1.81
C ASP A 69 -22.16 5.32 2.40
N GLN A 70 -22.05 4.00 2.15
CA GLN A 70 -22.94 3.00 2.73
C GLN A 70 -22.71 2.80 4.24
N ALA A 71 -21.46 2.88 4.71
CA ALA A 71 -21.15 2.82 6.13
C ALA A 71 -21.64 4.07 6.86
N VAL A 72 -21.44 5.26 6.27
CA VAL A 72 -21.90 6.54 6.80
C VAL A 72 -23.42 6.57 6.92
N SER A 73 -24.16 6.09 5.91
CA SER A 73 -25.63 6.03 5.99
C SER A 73 -26.15 5.05 7.05
N LYS A 74 -25.47 3.91 7.26
CA LYS A 74 -25.80 2.99 8.35
C LYS A 74 -25.52 3.62 9.72
N VAL A 75 -24.38 4.30 9.87
CA VAL A 75 -24.02 5.00 11.10
C VAL A 75 -24.98 6.14 11.39
N ASP A 76 -25.40 6.92 10.39
CA ASP A 76 -26.37 8.01 10.58
C ASP A 76 -27.75 7.48 11.03
N ASN A 77 -28.19 6.35 10.47
CA ASN A 77 -29.42 5.69 10.90
C ASN A 77 -29.31 5.12 12.33
N GLN A 78 -28.18 4.51 12.68
CA GLN A 78 -27.90 4.06 14.05
C GLN A 78 -27.83 5.24 15.03
N MET A 79 -27.17 6.34 14.64
CA MET A 79 -27.08 7.57 15.43
C MET A 79 -28.46 8.17 15.70
N LYS A 80 -29.35 8.18 14.70
CA LYS A 80 -30.75 8.62 14.87
C LYS A 80 -31.52 7.71 15.81
N GLN A 81 -31.39 6.38 15.69
CA GLN A 81 -32.04 5.43 16.61
C GLN A 81 -31.51 5.56 18.04
N VAL A 82 -30.19 5.71 18.20
CA VAL A 82 -29.55 5.92 19.51
C VAL A 82 -30.02 7.24 20.10
N LYS A 83 -30.06 8.33 19.33
CA LYS A 83 -30.55 9.64 19.80
C LYS A 83 -32.03 9.58 20.22
N ALA A 84 -32.88 8.89 19.47
CA ALA A 84 -34.28 8.68 19.83
C ALA A 84 -34.44 7.78 21.07
N SER A 85 -33.60 6.74 21.19
CA SER A 85 -33.57 5.86 22.35
C SER A 85 -33.07 6.58 23.60
N VAL A 86 -32.04 7.43 23.47
CA VAL A 86 -31.54 8.27 24.56
C VAL A 86 -32.58 9.30 24.97
N ALA A 87 -33.26 9.96 24.02
CA ALA A 87 -34.33 10.91 24.32
C ALA A 87 -35.52 10.25 25.05
N SER A 88 -35.94 9.06 24.61
CA SER A 88 -37.00 8.31 25.29
C SER A 88 -36.58 7.76 26.65
N LEU A 89 -35.31 7.36 26.82
CA LEU A 89 -34.75 6.94 28.10
C LEU A 89 -34.64 8.12 29.07
N GLU A 90 -34.19 9.28 28.59
CA GLU A 90 -34.12 10.53 29.36
C GLU A 90 -35.52 10.99 29.80
N GLN A 91 -36.50 10.94 28.89
CA GLN A 91 -37.89 11.24 29.22
C GLN A 91 -38.44 10.28 30.28
N LYS A 92 -38.20 8.97 30.11
CA LYS A 92 -38.65 7.95 31.06
C LYS A 92 -37.97 8.06 32.43
N ILE A 93 -36.70 8.44 32.47
CA ILE A 93 -36.00 8.74 33.72
C ILE A 93 -36.60 9.98 34.37
N ARG A 94 -36.91 11.03 33.61
CA ARG A 94 -37.50 12.28 34.12
C ARG A 94 -38.92 12.09 34.66
N GLU A 95 -39.72 11.24 34.03
CA GLU A 95 -41.05 10.82 34.50
C GLU A 95 -40.94 9.91 35.73
N SER A 96 -40.05 8.91 35.72
CA SER A 96 -39.80 8.03 36.88
C SER A 96 -39.25 8.78 38.10
N SER A 97 -38.50 9.85 37.89
CA SER A 97 -37.99 10.74 38.95
C SER A 97 -39.10 11.61 39.55
N ARG A 98 -40.14 11.93 38.78
CA ARG A 98 -41.31 12.69 39.26
C ARG A 98 -42.25 11.83 40.12
N ASP A 99 -42.42 10.55 39.79
CA ASP A 99 -43.28 9.64 40.56
C ASP A 99 -42.63 9.07 41.83
N LYS A 100 -41.29 8.99 41.89
CA LYS A 100 -40.59 8.51 43.09
C LYS A 100 -40.61 9.49 44.28
N ASN A 101 -41.13 10.70 44.10
CA ASN A 101 -41.21 11.69 45.20
C ASN A 101 -42.51 11.59 46.04
N LYS A 102 -43.37 10.58 45.80
CA LYS A 102 -44.63 10.41 46.56
C LYS A 102 -44.74 9.13 47.40
N HIS A 103 -43.77 8.20 47.31
CA HIS A 103 -43.74 7.01 48.16
C HIS A 103 -42.34 6.72 48.71
N GLN A 104 -41.86 7.57 49.63
CA GLN A 104 -40.80 7.19 50.58
C GLN A 104 -41.06 7.81 51.96
N LYS A 105 -42.06 7.24 52.65
CA LYS A 105 -42.08 7.15 54.11
C LYS A 105 -42.57 5.76 54.47
N PHE A 106 -41.66 4.81 54.65
CA PHE A 106 -41.64 3.88 55.79
C PHE A 106 -40.48 2.87 55.67
N SER A 107 -39.81 2.65 56.80
CA SER A 107 -38.98 1.51 57.26
C SER A 107 -38.42 0.51 56.23
N GLY A 108 -37.17 0.06 56.28
CA GLY A 108 -36.16 0.10 57.32
C GLY A 108 -35.16 -1.04 57.08
N LYS A 109 -34.03 -0.97 57.79
CA LYS A 109 -33.27 -2.12 58.34
C LYS A 109 -32.91 -3.27 57.37
N GLY A 110 -31.67 -3.32 56.91
CA GLY A 110 -31.15 -4.56 56.32
C GLY A 110 -29.75 -4.44 55.73
N LYS A 111 -28.78 -5.10 56.37
CA LYS A 111 -27.36 -5.15 56.02
C LYS A 111 -27.10 -5.85 54.69
N SER A 112 -26.06 -5.37 54.00
CA SER A 112 -25.29 -6.02 52.95
C SER A 112 -24.95 -7.49 53.24
N ARG A 113 -25.09 -8.36 52.23
CA ARG A 113 -24.08 -9.36 51.86
C ARG A 113 -24.40 -10.04 50.51
N THR A 114 -23.60 -9.67 49.52
CA THR A 114 -22.89 -10.53 48.55
C THR A 114 -23.61 -11.79 48.04
N ASN A 115 -24.12 -11.73 46.82
CA ASN A 115 -24.33 -12.93 46.01
C ASN A 115 -23.37 -12.91 44.81
N LYS A 116 -22.40 -13.84 44.85
CA LYS A 116 -21.33 -14.02 43.88
C LYS A 116 -21.81 -15.02 42.84
N GLN A 117 -22.45 -14.54 41.78
CA GLN A 117 -22.83 -15.40 40.67
C GLN A 117 -21.65 -15.49 39.70
N LYS A 118 -20.83 -16.54 39.91
CA LYS A 118 -19.94 -17.08 38.88
C LYS A 118 -20.82 -17.53 37.72
N MET A 119 -20.67 -16.87 36.58
CA MET A 119 -21.11 -17.38 35.30
C MET A 119 -19.87 -17.38 34.42
N ASP A 120 -19.16 -18.52 34.47
CA ASP A 120 -18.12 -18.87 33.49
C ASP A 120 -18.84 -19.12 32.17
N SER A 121 -19.08 -18.05 31.43
CA SER A 121 -19.37 -18.13 30.00
C SER A 121 -18.03 -18.14 29.29
N GLN A 122 -17.55 -19.35 29.03
CA GLN A 122 -16.41 -19.67 28.19
C GLN A 122 -16.67 -19.15 26.76
N HIS A 123 -16.48 -17.85 26.55
CA HIS A 123 -16.30 -17.30 25.22
C HIS A 123 -14.93 -17.75 24.74
N LYS A 124 -14.92 -18.74 23.84
CA LYS A 124 -13.87 -18.90 22.84
C LYS A 124 -13.81 -17.60 22.03
N ASN A 125 -13.07 -16.62 22.55
CA ASN A 125 -12.47 -15.61 21.70
C ASN A 125 -11.39 -16.34 20.92
N GLU A 126 -11.73 -16.78 19.70
CA GLU A 126 -10.79 -16.74 18.59
C GLU A 126 -10.45 -15.27 18.35
N GLY A 127 -9.69 -14.72 19.30
CA GLY A 127 -9.00 -13.46 19.14
C GLY A 127 -8.08 -13.68 17.97
N LYS A 128 -8.43 -13.05 16.84
CA LYS A 128 -7.44 -12.56 15.88
C LYS A 128 -6.30 -12.01 16.70
N ASN A 129 -5.21 -12.76 16.78
CA ASN A 129 -3.90 -12.22 17.11
C ASN A 129 -3.63 -11.18 16.03
N THR A 130 -4.07 -9.95 16.25
CA THR A 130 -3.39 -8.80 15.67
C THR A 130 -1.98 -8.90 16.23
N PRO A 131 -0.96 -9.23 15.41
CA PRO A 131 0.40 -9.19 15.93
C PRO A 131 0.60 -7.76 16.41
N LYS A 132 0.93 -7.60 17.70
CA LYS A 132 1.55 -6.36 18.14
C LYS A 132 2.76 -6.18 17.23
N ILE A 133 2.78 -5.08 16.49
CA ILE A 133 3.88 -4.72 15.60
C ILE A 133 5.08 -4.45 16.51
N ASP A 134 5.84 -5.51 16.75
CA ASP A 134 7.14 -5.52 17.43
C ASP A 134 8.16 -6.21 16.51
N ASP A 135 8.00 -6.02 15.20
CA ASP A 135 8.85 -6.65 14.19
C ASP A 135 10.09 -5.81 13.87
N GLY A 136 10.22 -4.61 14.47
CA GLY A 136 11.37 -3.72 14.27
C GLY A 136 12.71 -4.39 14.61
N GLU A 137 12.76 -5.15 15.70
CA GLU A 137 13.98 -5.89 16.10
C GLU A 137 14.30 -7.02 15.12
N LYS A 138 13.28 -7.70 14.58
CA LYS A 138 13.46 -8.78 13.61
C LYS A 138 13.98 -8.25 12.28
N TYR A 139 13.48 -7.12 11.81
CA TYR A 139 13.97 -6.46 10.59
C TYR A 139 15.39 -5.91 10.77
N ALA A 140 15.71 -5.35 11.94
CA ALA A 140 17.08 -4.93 12.24
C ALA A 140 18.06 -6.12 12.18
N LYS A 141 17.69 -7.25 12.79
CA LYS A 141 18.48 -8.48 12.76
C LYS A 141 18.59 -9.09 11.37
N MET A 142 17.53 -9.01 10.57
CA MET A 142 17.53 -9.43 9.16
C MET A 142 18.55 -8.63 8.33
N VAL A 143 18.57 -7.31 8.51
CA VAL A 143 19.53 -6.41 7.85
C VAL A 143 20.95 -6.70 8.30
N GLU A 144 21.17 -6.99 9.58
CA GLU A 144 22.49 -7.35 10.11
C GLU A 144 23.01 -8.66 9.50
N LEU A 145 22.18 -9.71 9.43
CA LEU A 145 22.54 -10.98 8.82
C LEU A 145 22.82 -10.85 7.31
N ALA A 146 22.08 -9.99 6.60
CA ALA A 146 22.36 -9.69 5.20
C ALA A 146 23.69 -8.94 5.01
N ASN A 147 24.02 -8.01 5.91
CA ASN A 147 25.33 -7.34 5.90
C ASN A 147 26.49 -8.30 6.22
N GLN A 148 26.22 -9.41 6.94
CA GLN A 148 27.17 -10.50 7.19
C GLN A 148 27.35 -11.44 5.97
N GLY A 149 26.61 -11.22 4.88
CA GLY A 149 26.74 -11.96 3.62
C GLY A 149 25.96 -13.28 3.57
N LEU A 150 25.01 -13.51 4.48
CA LEU A 150 24.15 -14.70 4.44
C LEU A 150 23.15 -14.62 3.28
N SER A 151 22.79 -15.79 2.74
CA SER A 151 21.77 -15.89 1.69
C SER A 151 20.38 -15.56 2.25
N ASN A 152 19.53 -14.94 1.42
CA ASN A 152 18.15 -14.59 1.80
C ASN A 152 17.35 -15.81 2.31
N GLU A 153 17.63 -17.00 1.78
CA GLU A 153 17.01 -18.26 2.22
C GLU A 153 17.48 -18.72 3.61
N GLU A 154 18.72 -18.43 3.96
CA GLU A 154 19.29 -18.75 5.28
C GLU A 154 18.76 -17.79 6.33
N ILE A 155 18.65 -16.51 5.98
CA ILE A 155 18.06 -15.47 6.83
C ILE A 155 16.58 -15.80 7.12
N ALA A 156 15.84 -16.23 6.09
CA ALA A 156 14.45 -16.67 6.23
C ALA A 156 14.31 -17.86 7.20
N LYS A 157 15.21 -18.84 7.11
CA LYS A 157 15.24 -20.00 8.02
C LYS A 157 15.60 -19.63 9.46
N ILE A 158 16.59 -18.74 9.65
CA ILE A 158 17.06 -18.31 10.98
C ILE A 158 15.98 -17.49 11.70
N LEU A 159 15.28 -16.62 10.97
CA LEU A 159 14.27 -15.73 11.53
C LEU A 159 12.85 -16.30 11.47
N ASN A 160 12.68 -17.49 10.88
CA ASN A 160 11.39 -18.14 10.65
C ASN A 160 10.41 -17.19 9.92
N LEU A 161 10.91 -16.54 8.88
CA LEU A 161 10.20 -15.56 8.04
C LEU A 161 10.06 -16.09 6.61
N GLY A 162 9.11 -15.53 5.85
CA GLY A 162 8.98 -15.85 4.43
C GLY A 162 10.19 -15.35 3.64
N SER A 163 10.68 -16.14 2.69
CA SER A 163 11.76 -15.72 1.78
C SER A 163 11.42 -14.44 1.00
N GLU A 164 10.13 -14.24 0.73
CA GLU A 164 9.58 -13.04 0.07
C GLU A 164 9.61 -11.81 0.98
N GLU A 165 9.35 -11.98 2.29
CA GLU A 165 9.41 -10.89 3.27
C GLU A 165 10.86 -10.40 3.46
N VAL A 166 11.81 -11.33 3.48
CA VAL A 166 13.25 -11.02 3.56
C VAL A 166 13.70 -10.23 2.32
N ASP A 167 13.31 -10.67 1.13
CA ASP A 167 13.66 -10.01 -0.13
C ASP A 167 13.07 -8.58 -0.21
N LEU A 168 11.82 -8.41 0.24
CA LEU A 168 11.15 -7.11 0.26
C LEU A 168 11.87 -6.09 1.15
N VAL A 169 12.25 -6.50 2.36
CA VAL A 169 12.90 -5.63 3.35
C VAL A 169 14.30 -5.22 2.89
N LEU A 170 15.05 -6.15 2.31
CA LEU A 170 16.39 -5.86 1.78
C LEU A 170 16.34 -4.94 0.56
N LYS A 171 15.38 -5.14 -0.34
CA LYS A 171 15.13 -4.23 -1.48
C LYS A 171 14.74 -2.83 -1.01
N LEU A 172 13.91 -2.73 0.01
CA LEU A 172 13.51 -1.44 0.58
C LEU A 172 14.73 -0.69 1.15
N LYS A 173 15.62 -1.38 1.88
CA LYS A 173 16.88 -0.79 2.37
C LYS A 173 17.79 -0.31 1.24
N GLN A 174 17.93 -1.08 0.16
CA GLN A 174 18.75 -0.69 -0.99
C GLN A 174 18.23 0.55 -1.72
N ASN A 175 16.92 0.80 -1.68
CA ASN A 175 16.29 1.93 -2.38
C ASN A 175 16.22 3.22 -1.52
N ILE A 176 16.43 3.10 -0.21
CA ILE A 176 16.42 4.22 0.75
C ILE A 176 17.85 4.71 1.04
N SER A 177 18.86 3.87 0.85
CA SER A 177 20.28 4.20 1.06
C SER A 177 20.95 4.76 -0.19
#